data_AF-A0A6A7LZ71-F1
#
_entry.id   AF-A0A6A7LZ71-F1
#
_cell.length_a   1.000
_cell.length_b   1.000
_cell.length_c   1.000
_cell.angle_alpha   90.00
_cell.angle_beta   90.00
_cell.angle_gamma   90.00
#
_symmetry.space_group_name_H-M   'P 1'
#
loop_
_entity.id
_entity.type
_entity.pdbx_description
1 polymer ?
#
loop_
_entity_poly.entity_id
_entity_poly.type
_entity_poly.pdbx_seq_one_letter_code
_entity_poly.pdbx_strand_id
1 'polypeptide(L)' 'MTDKPRKRRLSAKQKTSTLFHFWHNLRDIKDEAEQMKDGELVLLIGMMELLVEERIALLGGGRAAMLATADTAHAH' A
#
# COMPACT_ATOMS: atom_id res chain seq x y z
N MET A 1 -25.00 -29.27 -7.81
CA MET A 1 -24.26 -28.08 -8.28
C MET A 1 -23.69 -27.38 -7.05
N THR A 2 -22.38 -27.52 -6.82
CA THR A 2 -21.71 -26.92 -5.65
C THR A 2 -21.43 -25.46 -5.95
N ASP A 3 -22.24 -24.58 -5.38
CA ASP A 3 -22.09 -23.13 -5.50
C ASP A 3 -20.83 -22.71 -4.74
N LYS A 4 -19.70 -22.58 -5.45
CA LYS A 4 -18.45 -22.11 -4.85
C LYS A 4 -18.65 -20.67 -4.40
N PRO A 5 -18.28 -20.30 -3.15
CA PRO A 5 -18.43 -18.92 -2.69
C PRO A 5 -17.58 -18.02 -3.59
N ARG A 6 -18.23 -17.21 -4.43
CA ARG A 6 -17.57 -16.16 -5.22
C ARG A 6 -16.89 -15.23 -4.22
N LYS A 7 -15.56 -15.25 -4.14
CA LYS A 7 -14.77 -14.28 -3.37
C LYS A 7 -15.19 -12.87 -3.84
N ARG A 8 -16.04 -12.21 -3.06
CA ARG A 8 -16.54 -10.87 -3.37
C ARG A 8 -15.35 -9.93 -3.37
N ARG A 9 -15.03 -9.37 -4.54
CA ARG A 9 -13.89 -8.46 -4.69
C ARG A 9 -14.16 -7.23 -3.82
N LEU A 10 -13.23 -6.89 -2.93
CA LEU A 10 -13.32 -5.69 -2.10
C LEU A 10 -13.38 -4.43 -2.98
N SER A 11 -14.20 -3.45 -2.57
CA SER A 11 -14.24 -2.14 -3.21
C SER A 11 -12.92 -1.40 -3.02
N ALA A 12 -12.65 -0.40 -3.86
CA ALA A 12 -11.43 0.43 -3.72
C ALA A 12 -11.36 1.11 -2.35
N LYS A 13 -12.49 1.58 -1.82
CA LYS A 13 -12.59 2.17 -0.47
C LYS A 13 -12.22 1.16 0.62
N GLN A 14 -12.74 -0.07 0.52
CA GLN A 14 -12.42 -1.14 1.47
C GLN A 14 -10.94 -1.50 1.41
N LYS A 15 -10.36 -1.65 0.21
CA LYS A 15 -8.92 -1.91 0.04
C LYS A 15 -8.05 -0.80 0.63
N THR A 16 -8.42 0.45 0.40
CA THR A 16 -7.69 1.62 0.91
C THR A 16 -7.73 1.66 2.44
N SER A 17 -8.91 1.43 3.04
CA SER A 17 -9.02 1.33 4.51
C SER A 17 -8.20 0.17 5.07
N THR A 18 -8.22 -1.01 4.45
CA THR A 18 -7.39 -2.14 4.88
C THR A 18 -5.90 -1.80 4.83
N LEU A 19 -5.43 -1.16 3.77
CA LEU A 19 -4.02 -0.77 3.64
C LEU A 19 -3.63 0.33 4.62
N PHE A 20 -4.54 1.27 4.91
CA PHE A 20 -4.30 2.30 5.92
C PHE A 20 -4.12 1.70 7.31
N HIS A 21 -4.96 0.74 7.70
CA HIS A 21 -4.78 0.01 8.96
C HIS A 21 -3.48 -0.80 8.97
N PHE A 22 -3.15 -1.43 7.85
CA PHE A 22 -1.91 -2.20 7.73
C PHE A 22 -0.66 -1.31 7.87
N TRP A 23 -0.66 -0.12 7.26
CA TRP A 23 0.41 0.85 7.41
C TRP A 23 0.63 1.27 8.87
N HIS A 24 -0.46 1.52 9.62
CA HIS A 24 -0.36 1.80 11.05
C HIS A 24 0.28 0.65 11.84
N ASN A 25 -0.12 -0.60 11.55
CA ASN A 25 0.49 -1.75 12.22
C ASN A 25 1.99 -1.89 11.88
N LEU A 26 2.40 -1.57 10.64
CA LEU A 26 3.83 -1.56 10.29
C LEU A 26 4.61 -0.53 11.10
N ARG A 27 4.01 0.64 11.36
CA ARG A 27 4.60 1.67 12.22
C ARG A 27 4.90 1.12 13.61
N ASP A 28 3.93 0.45 14.22
CA ASP A 28 4.08 -0.13 15.56
C ASP A 28 5.19 -1.19 15.59
N ILE A 29 5.24 -2.08 14.59
CA ILE A 29 6.29 -3.12 14.49
C ILE A 29 7.66 -2.48 14.26
N LYS A 30 7.74 -1.38 13.52
CA LYS A 30 8.99 -0.64 13.30
C LYS A 30 9.52 -0.07 14.60
N ASP A 31 8.65 0.55 15.40
CA ASP A 31 9.01 1.11 16.71
C ASP A 31 9.50 -0.01 17.66
N GLU A 32 8.90 -1.21 17.61
CA GLU A 32 9.40 -2.39 18.34
C GLU A 32 10.78 -2.84 17.83
N ALA A 33 10.99 -2.89 16.51
CA ALA A 33 12.27 -3.25 15.92
C ALA A 33 13.39 -2.25 16.28
N GLU A 34 13.08 -0.96 16.32
CA GLU A 34 13.99 0.09 16.79
C GLU A 34 14.37 -0.11 18.27
N GLN A 35 13.40 -0.44 19.13
CA GLN A 35 13.66 -0.76 20.53
C GLN A 35 14.53 -2.01 20.70
N MET A 36 14.37 -3.01 19.84
CA MET A 36 15.20 -4.21 19.78
C MET A 36 16.61 -3.95 19.23
N LYS A 37 16.85 -2.77 18.66
CA LYS A 37 18.08 -2.41 17.92
C LYS A 37 18.37 -3.34 16.73
N ASP A 38 17.32 -3.89 16.13
CA ASP A 38 17.41 -4.74 14.95
C ASP A 38 17.33 -3.88 13.68
N GLY A 39 18.49 -3.45 13.17
CA GLY A 39 18.57 -2.57 12.01
C GLY A 39 18.10 -3.20 10.70
N GLU A 40 18.24 -4.52 10.55
CA GLU A 40 17.76 -5.22 9.35
C GLU A 40 16.24 -5.27 9.33
N LEU A 41 15.62 -5.55 10.47
CA LEU A 41 14.18 -5.55 10.61
C LEU A 41 13.57 -4.16 10.41
N VAL A 42 14.21 -3.11 10.96
CA VAL A 42 13.80 -1.71 10.72
C VAL A 42 13.83 -1.37 9.23
N LEU A 43 14.89 -1.78 8.52
CA LEU A 43 15.01 -1.55 7.08
C LEU A 43 13.91 -2.30 6.31
N LEU A 44 13.69 -3.57 6.61
CA LEU A 44 12.66 -4.39 5.97
C LEU A 44 11.27 -3.77 6.14
N ILE A 45 10.92 -3.36 7.35
CA ILE A 45 9.63 -2.72 7.64
C ILE A 45 9.52 -1.38 6.91
N GLY A 46 10.60 -0.58 6.86
CA GLY A 46 10.62 0.65 6.08
C GLY A 46 10.39 0.44 4.58
N MET A 47 10.94 -0.64 4.00
CA MET A 47 10.65 -1.00 2.61
C MET A 47 9.17 -1.40 2.42
N MET A 48 8.58 -2.08 3.40
CA MET A 48 7.16 -2.44 3.36
C MET A 48 6.25 -1.21 3.49
N GLU A 49 6.59 -0.23 4.34
CA GLU A 49 5.87 1.04 4.46
C GLU A 49 5.77 1.75 3.10
N LEU A 50 6.90 1.86 2.37
CA LEU A 50 6.94 2.47 1.03
C LEU A 50 6.01 1.77 0.02
N LEU A 51 6.01 0.43 -0.01
CA LEU A 51 5.16 -0.34 -0.90
C LEU A 51 3.65 -0.15 -0.59
N VAL A 52 3.31 -0.03 0.69
CA VAL A 52 1.93 0.20 1.13
C VAL A 52 1.49 1.61 0.77
N GLU A 53 2.34 2.61 0.99
CA GLU A 53 2.08 4.00 0.61
C GLU A 53 1.85 4.17 -0.89
N GLU A 54 2.71 3.56 -1.72
CA GLU A 54 2.53 3.54 -3.17
C GLU A 54 1.18 2.91 -3.55
N ARG A 55 0.82 1.79 -2.91
CA ARG A 55 -0.45 1.12 -3.20
C ARG A 55 -1.67 1.95 -2.77
N ILE A 56 -1.59 2.67 -1.66
CA ILE A 56 -2.62 3.60 -1.20
C ILE A 56 -2.73 4.76 -2.21
N ALA A 57 -1.62 5.34 -2.64
CA ALA A 57 -1.59 6.41 -3.64
C ALA A 57 -2.25 5.98 -4.96
N LEU A 58 -1.97 4.76 -5.44
CA LEU A 58 -2.60 4.19 -6.64
C LEU A 58 -4.11 3.96 -6.48
N LEU A 59 -4.58 3.60 -5.28
CA LEU A 59 -6.01 3.40 -5.01
C LEU A 59 -6.77 4.70 -4.78
N GLY A 60 -6.13 5.71 -4.20
CA GLY A 60 -6.69 7.05 -3.99
C GLY A 60 -6.60 7.95 -5.23
N GLY A 61 -5.77 7.57 -6.21
CA GLY A 61 -5.27 8.47 -7.25
C GLY A 61 -5.42 7.97 -8.68
N GLY A 62 -6.66 7.79 -9.15
CA GLY A 62 -6.93 7.84 -10.60
C GLY A 62 -6.37 9.12 -11.28
N ARG A 63 -6.08 10.18 -10.49
CA ARG A 63 -5.37 11.39 -10.90
C ARG A 63 -3.85 11.27 -11.04
N ALA A 64 -3.17 10.44 -10.25
CA ALA A 64 -1.72 10.28 -10.35
C ALA A 64 -1.32 9.48 -11.61
N ALA A 65 -2.12 8.45 -11.96
CA ALA A 65 -1.98 7.75 -13.23
C ALA A 65 -2.29 8.64 -14.46
N MET A 66 -3.21 9.61 -14.32
CA MET A 66 -3.50 10.59 -15.36
C MET A 66 -2.38 11.64 -15.53
N LEU A 67 -1.70 12.03 -14.45
CA LEU A 67 -0.55 12.94 -14.52
C LEU A 67 0.69 12.26 -15.12
N ALA A 68 0.96 11.00 -14.75
CA ALA A 68 2.07 10.22 -15.34
C ALA A 68 1.89 9.96 -16.85
N THR A 69 0.64 9.85 -17.33
CA THR A 69 0.32 9.74 -18.76
C THR A 69 0.35 11.09 -19.48
N ALA A 70 0.09 12.19 -18.78
CA ALA A 70 0.21 13.54 -19.35
C ALA A 70 1.68 13.97 -19.53
N ASP A 71 2.57 13.64 -18.58
CA ASP A 71 4.00 13.96 -18.68
C ASP A 71 4.71 13.18 -19.79
N THR A 72 4.25 11.97 -20.10
CA THR A 72 4.78 11.17 -21.22
C THR A 72 4.21 11.57 -22.58
N ALA A 73 3.11 12.33 -22.63
CA ALA A 73 2.49 12.79 -23.88
C ALA A 73 3.06 14.11 -24.41
N HIS A 74 3.74 14.91 -23.57
CA HIS A 74 4.36 16.18 -23.97
C HIS A 74 5.82 16.07 -24.42
N ALA A 75 6.38 14.87 -24.47
CA ALA A 75 7.69 14.60 -25.06
C ALA A 75 7.53 14.15 -26.52
N HIS A 76 7.16 15.07 -27.41
CA HIS A 76 7.26 14.85 -28.85
C HIS A 76 7.48 16.14 -29.63
#